data_AF-A0A838TFS5-F1
#
_entry.id   AF-A0A838TFS5-F1
#
_cell.length_a   1.000
_cell.length_b   1.000
_cell.length_c   1.000
_cell.angle_alpha   90.00
_cell.angle_beta   90.00
_cell.angle_gamma   90.00
#
_symmetry.space_group_name_H-M   'P 1'
#
loop_
_entity.id
_entity.type
_entity.pdbx_description
1 polymer ?
#
loop_
_entity_poly.entity_id
_entity_poly.type
_entity_poly.pdbx_seq_one_letter_code
_entity_poly.pdbx_strand_id
1 'polypeptide(L)'
;MPPADITVQKSGLQEDQGFEPPPPPPPRRGFWSSLFGRRSAPTVNYRYLSRGVIEAIRNAPVQRGRWKFIVVHNSGTRQGNARAFDYYHRNVRRMQNGLAYHFVIGNGTSSGDGEVEIGSRWRRQINGGHVHSDYLNNIALGICLVGDFNRTQPTAAQLDACEELIRYLRIRCGKADGRDIPVRPHREVNPPRWSTDCPGDAFPYVWFRRFN
;
A
#
# COMPACT_ATOMS: atom_id res chain seq x y z
N MET A 1 39.22 -1.80 -24.24
CA MET A 1 37.98 -1.00 -24.26
C MET A 1 37.84 -0.34 -22.90
N PRO A 2 37.76 0.99 -22.80
CA PRO A 2 37.46 1.63 -21.52
C PRO A 2 36.02 1.31 -21.11
N PRO A 3 35.72 1.15 -19.80
CA PRO A 3 34.36 0.93 -19.34
C PRO A 3 33.50 2.17 -19.64
N ALA A 4 32.30 1.94 -20.17
CA ALA A 4 31.34 2.98 -20.46
C ALA A 4 30.96 3.71 -19.17
N ASP A 5 31.20 5.01 -19.16
CA ASP A 5 30.79 5.91 -18.09
C ASP A 5 29.25 6.01 -18.11
N ILE A 6 28.58 5.24 -17.26
CA ILE A 6 27.14 5.37 -17.07
C ILE A 6 26.94 6.63 -16.24
N THR A 7 26.77 7.77 -16.92
CA THR A 7 26.32 9.00 -16.30
C THR A 7 24.93 8.76 -15.73
N VAL A 8 24.83 8.49 -14.43
CA VAL A 8 23.57 8.47 -13.70
C VAL A 8 23.05 9.91 -13.68
N GLN A 9 22.23 10.26 -14.67
CA GLN A 9 21.44 11.47 -14.59
C GLN A 9 20.50 11.34 -13.39
N LYS A 10 20.79 12.12 -12.34
CA LYS A 10 19.88 12.35 -11.21
C LYS A 10 18.63 13.08 -11.72
N SER A 11 17.69 12.38 -12.36
CA SER A 11 16.34 12.88 -12.64
C SER A 11 15.39 12.73 -11.43
N GLY A 12 15.95 12.56 -10.23
CA GLY A 12 15.24 12.12 -9.03
C GLY A 12 14.50 13.19 -8.24
N LEU A 13 14.37 14.42 -8.76
CA LEU A 13 13.49 15.43 -8.16
C LEU A 13 12.30 15.59 -9.11
N GLN A 14 11.23 14.84 -8.83
CA GLN A 14 9.93 15.15 -9.40
C GLN A 14 9.60 16.58 -8.97
N GLU A 15 9.34 17.46 -9.93
CA GLU A 15 8.95 18.85 -9.65
C GLU A 15 7.78 18.86 -8.66
N ASP A 16 7.79 19.77 -7.69
CA ASP A 16 6.73 19.90 -6.70
C ASP A 16 5.44 20.35 -7.39
N GLN A 17 4.58 19.37 -7.70
CA GLN A 17 3.27 19.58 -8.30
C GLN A 17 2.18 19.88 -7.25
N GLY A 18 2.59 20.21 -6.02
CA GLY A 18 1.71 20.41 -4.88
C GLY A 18 1.11 19.10 -4.33
N PHE A 19 0.10 19.24 -3.49
CA PHE A 19 -0.57 18.11 -2.84
C PHE A 19 -1.85 17.69 -3.57
N GLU A 20 -2.16 16.39 -3.58
CA GLU A 20 -3.48 15.90 -3.96
C GLU A 20 -4.50 16.26 -2.87
N PRO A 21 -5.62 16.92 -3.22
CA PRO A 21 -6.67 17.21 -2.26
C PRO A 21 -7.21 15.90 -1.69
N PRO A 22 -7.54 15.87 -0.39
CA PRO A 22 -8.14 14.69 0.21
C PRO A 22 -9.49 14.39 -0.46
N PRO A 23 -9.86 13.10 -0.62
CA PRO A 23 -11.23 12.75 -1.02
C PRO A 23 -12.25 13.28 0.00
N PRO A 24 -13.53 13.43 -0.42
CA PRO A 24 -14.58 13.82 0.50
C PRO A 24 -14.68 12.84 1.69
N PRO A 25 -15.01 13.32 2.89
CA PRO A 25 -15.17 12.46 4.05
C PRO A 25 -16.25 11.39 3.80
N PRO A 26 -16.14 10.21 4.43
CA PRO A 26 -17.22 9.25 4.42
C PRO A 26 -18.47 9.89 5.07
N PRO A 27 -19.68 9.60 4.57
CA PRO A 27 -20.90 10.19 5.08
C PRO A 27 -21.08 9.89 6.57
N ARG A 28 -21.26 10.93 7.38
CA ARG A 28 -21.63 10.78 8.79
C ARG A 28 -23.09 10.38 8.84
N ARG A 29 -23.39 9.14 9.25
CA ARG A 29 -24.75 8.72 9.61
C ARG A 29 -25.16 9.54 10.84
N GLY A 30 -25.92 10.62 10.63
CA GLY A 30 -26.38 11.53 11.66
C GLY A 30 -27.90 11.57 11.69
N PHE A 31 -28.49 11.72 12.87
CA PHE A 31 -29.95 11.76 13.06
C PHE A 31 -30.66 12.78 12.14
N TRP A 32 -29.99 13.90 11.84
CA TRP A 32 -30.52 14.99 11.00
C TRP A 32 -30.44 14.76 9.48
N SER A 33 -29.65 13.80 8.99
CA SER A 33 -29.56 13.52 7.55
C SER A 33 -30.80 12.81 7.00
N SER A 34 -31.66 12.28 7.87
CA SER A 34 -32.96 11.68 7.51
C SER A 34 -34.08 12.71 7.33
N LEU A 35 -33.91 13.95 7.82
CA LEU A 35 -34.95 15.00 7.83
C LEU A 35 -34.87 15.94 6.63
N PHE A 36 -33.71 16.06 5.97
CA PHE A 36 -33.53 16.91 4.80
C PHE A 36 -33.08 16.04 3.62
N GLY A 37 -34.03 15.69 2.75
CA GLY A 37 -33.88 14.78 1.61
C GLY A 37 -32.93 15.26 0.51
N ARG A 38 -31.64 15.42 0.82
CA ARG A 38 -30.59 15.52 -0.19
C ARG A 38 -30.28 14.13 -0.73
N ARG A 39 -30.40 13.95 -2.05
CA ARG A 39 -29.91 12.77 -2.77
C ARG A 39 -28.46 12.51 -2.36
N SER A 40 -28.27 11.52 -1.48
CA SER A 40 -26.96 11.13 -1.00
C SER A 40 -26.20 10.55 -2.19
N ALA A 41 -24.99 11.05 -2.46
CA ALA A 41 -24.05 10.38 -3.35
C ALA A 41 -23.93 8.91 -2.91
N PRO A 42 -23.75 7.93 -3.83
CA PRO A 42 -23.68 6.53 -3.49
C PRO A 42 -22.66 6.35 -2.35
N THR A 43 -23.16 5.96 -1.18
CA THR A 43 -22.33 5.82 0.01
C THR A 43 -21.52 4.55 -0.18
N VAL A 44 -20.24 4.68 -0.55
CA VAL A 44 -19.31 3.54 -0.55
C VAL A 44 -19.24 3.05 0.89
N ASN A 45 -19.83 1.88 1.15
CA ASN A 45 -19.74 1.21 2.43
C ASN A 45 -18.42 0.45 2.47
N TYR A 46 -17.45 0.99 3.20
CA TYR A 46 -16.20 0.31 3.49
C TYR A 46 -16.43 -0.75 4.56
N ARG A 47 -16.10 -2.01 4.25
CA ARG A 47 -16.22 -3.13 5.18
C ARG A 47 -14.97 -3.28 6.05
N TYR A 48 -13.79 -3.03 5.48
CA TYR A 48 -12.50 -3.27 6.11
C TYR A 48 -11.78 -1.98 6.50
N LEU A 49 -12.03 -0.88 5.79
CA LEU A 49 -11.50 0.44 6.16
C LEU A 49 -12.38 1.08 7.24
N SER A 50 -11.95 0.99 8.49
CA SER A 50 -12.57 1.71 9.60
C SER A 50 -12.50 3.23 9.37
N ARG A 51 -13.38 4.00 10.03
CA ARG A 51 -13.33 5.47 9.95
C ARG A 51 -11.96 6.04 10.31
N GLY A 52 -11.29 5.47 11.32
CA GLY A 52 -9.96 5.89 11.73
C GLY A 52 -8.90 5.63 10.63
N VAL A 53 -8.98 4.49 9.96
CA VAL A 53 -8.11 4.16 8.81
C VAL A 53 -8.36 5.12 7.65
N ILE A 54 -9.63 5.34 7.30
CA ILE A 54 -10.04 6.28 6.25
C ILE A 54 -9.49 7.68 6.51
N GLU A 55 -9.67 8.21 7.72
CA GLU A 55 -9.20 9.54 8.09
C GLU A 55 -7.67 9.63 8.11
N ALA A 56 -6.97 8.62 8.60
CA ALA A 56 -5.51 8.58 8.58
C ALA A 56 -4.94 8.51 7.14
N ILE A 57 -5.65 7.86 6.21
CA ILE A 57 -5.30 7.89 4.78
C ILE A 57 -5.61 9.26 4.18
N ARG A 58 -6.80 9.79 4.45
CA ARG A 58 -7.29 11.06 3.92
C ARG A 58 -6.37 12.23 4.30
N ASN A 59 -5.95 12.30 5.56
CA ASN A 59 -5.24 13.46 6.12
C ASN A 59 -3.73 13.48 5.83
N ALA A 60 -3.15 12.42 5.28
CA ALA A 60 -1.73 12.41 4.92
C ALA A 60 -1.45 13.40 3.76
N PRO A 61 -0.33 14.16 3.76
CA PRO A 61 -0.03 15.16 2.73
C PRO A 61 0.56 14.51 1.46
N VAL A 62 -0.28 13.86 0.65
CA VAL A 62 0.15 13.15 -0.56
C VAL A 62 0.56 14.13 -1.66
N GLN A 63 1.83 14.07 -2.08
CA GLN A 63 2.33 14.83 -3.22
C GLN A 63 1.72 14.33 -4.54
N ARG A 64 1.31 15.25 -5.40
CA ARG A 64 0.70 14.94 -6.69
C ARG A 64 1.65 14.13 -7.56
N GLY A 65 1.13 13.06 -8.13
CA GLY A 65 1.84 12.21 -9.07
C GLY A 65 2.99 11.38 -8.48
N ARG A 66 3.30 11.47 -7.18
CA ARG A 66 4.42 10.75 -6.57
C ARG A 66 4.25 9.23 -6.61
N TRP A 67 3.08 8.74 -6.20
CA TRP A 67 2.82 7.32 -6.09
C TRP A 67 2.44 6.74 -7.46
N LYS A 68 3.37 6.01 -8.06
CA LYS A 68 3.25 5.43 -9.40
C LYS A 68 2.89 3.95 -9.41
N PHE A 69 3.11 3.24 -8.30
CA PHE A 69 2.83 1.81 -8.20
C PHE A 69 2.26 1.47 -6.81
N ILE A 70 1.47 0.41 -6.76
CA ILE A 70 1.17 -0.31 -5.51
C ILE A 70 1.73 -1.73 -5.64
N VAL A 71 2.58 -2.12 -4.69
CA VAL A 71 3.23 -3.42 -4.65
C VAL A 71 2.66 -4.24 -3.49
N VAL A 72 2.19 -5.44 -3.82
CA VAL A 72 1.63 -6.38 -2.85
C VAL A 72 2.68 -7.41 -2.45
N HIS A 73 2.81 -7.60 -1.14
CA HIS A 73 3.78 -8.47 -0.48
C HIS A 73 3.08 -9.48 0.43
N ASN A 74 3.80 -10.54 0.78
CA ASN A 74 3.54 -11.32 1.98
C ASN A 74 4.53 -10.94 3.08
N SER A 75 4.26 -11.35 4.33
CA SER A 75 5.23 -11.16 5.41
C SER A 75 6.31 -12.23 5.46
N GLY A 76 6.12 -13.37 4.79
CA GLY A 76 6.97 -14.55 4.92
C GLY A 76 6.86 -15.21 6.30
N THR A 77 5.80 -14.90 7.05
CA THR A 77 5.58 -15.40 8.42
C THR A 77 4.15 -15.90 8.58
N ARG A 78 3.94 -16.92 9.41
CA ARG A 78 2.58 -17.44 9.69
C ARG A 78 1.72 -16.46 10.51
N GLN A 79 2.38 -15.61 11.31
CA GLN A 79 1.76 -14.64 12.20
C GLN A 79 2.55 -13.33 12.21
N GLY A 80 1.89 -12.27 12.67
CA GLY A 80 2.51 -10.95 12.83
C GLY A 80 1.48 -9.84 12.68
N ASN A 81 1.96 -8.62 12.88
CA ASN A 81 1.21 -7.37 12.72
C ASN A 81 2.21 -6.22 12.48
N ALA A 82 1.71 -5.01 12.23
CA ALA A 82 2.59 -3.88 11.93
C ALA A 82 3.60 -3.59 13.05
N ARG A 83 3.20 -3.74 14.33
CA ARG A 83 4.07 -3.53 15.49
C ARG A 83 5.23 -4.52 15.53
N ALA A 84 4.95 -5.81 15.33
CA ALA A 84 5.97 -6.86 15.33
C ALA A 84 6.96 -6.67 14.18
N PHE A 85 6.45 -6.33 12.99
CA PHE A 85 7.30 -6.07 11.83
C PHE A 85 8.10 -4.77 11.96
N ASP A 86 7.56 -3.72 12.58
CA ASP A 86 8.34 -2.51 12.87
C ASP A 86 9.53 -2.83 13.78
N TYR A 87 9.29 -3.58 14.85
CA TYR A 87 10.34 -4.01 15.77
C TYR A 87 11.43 -4.81 15.04
N TYR A 88 11.05 -5.80 14.23
CA TYR A 88 12.00 -6.60 13.47
C TYR A 88 12.78 -5.76 12.45
N HIS A 89 12.10 -4.92 11.65
CA HIS A 89 12.76 -4.08 10.66
C HIS A 89 13.74 -3.09 11.30
N ARG A 90 13.38 -2.49 12.44
CA ARG A 90 14.23 -1.53 13.14
C ARG A 90 15.42 -2.20 13.83
N ASN A 91 15.16 -3.24 14.61
CA ASN A 91 16.15 -3.79 15.54
C ASN A 91 16.99 -4.91 14.94
N VAL A 92 16.44 -5.66 13.99
CA VAL A 92 17.14 -6.78 13.33
C VAL A 92 17.65 -6.37 11.96
N ARG A 93 16.79 -5.80 11.11
CA ARG A 93 17.18 -5.37 9.76
C ARG A 93 17.85 -4.00 9.71
N ARG A 94 17.99 -3.32 10.86
CA ARG A 94 18.62 -1.99 11.02
C ARG A 94 18.04 -0.92 10.10
N MET A 95 16.75 -1.03 9.78
CA MET A 95 16.04 -0.03 9.00
C MET A 95 15.70 1.16 9.89
N GLN A 96 16.37 2.29 9.67
CA GLN A 96 16.21 3.51 10.47
C GLN A 96 14.74 3.97 10.60
N ASN A 97 13.95 3.80 9.52
CA ASN A 97 12.54 4.17 9.48
C ASN A 97 11.58 3.05 9.91
N GLY A 98 12.10 1.96 10.49
CA GLY A 98 11.30 0.83 10.97
C GLY A 98 10.57 0.11 9.85
N LEU A 99 9.29 -0.22 10.10
CA LEU A 99 8.41 -1.01 9.23
C LEU A 99 8.63 -0.71 7.74
N ALA A 100 9.00 -1.71 6.94
CA ALA A 100 9.29 -1.57 5.52
C ALA A 100 8.10 -1.11 4.66
N TYR A 101 6.89 -1.50 5.07
CA TYR A 101 5.65 -1.35 4.32
C TYR A 101 4.88 -0.08 4.71
N HIS A 102 4.03 0.40 3.80
CA HIS A 102 3.11 1.50 4.08
C HIS A 102 1.88 1.01 4.82
N PHE A 103 1.43 -0.21 4.50
CA PHE A 103 0.26 -0.86 5.10
C PHE A 103 0.55 -2.33 5.38
N VAL A 104 -0.08 -2.87 6.43
CA VAL A 104 -0.09 -4.29 6.77
C VAL A 104 -1.53 -4.75 6.90
N ILE A 105 -1.86 -5.94 6.39
CA ILE A 105 -3.19 -6.55 6.49
C ILE A 105 -3.11 -7.84 7.29
N GLY A 106 -3.75 -7.84 8.46
CA GLY A 106 -3.79 -8.97 9.39
C GLY A 106 -4.49 -10.20 8.80
N ASN A 107 -4.12 -11.37 9.30
CA ASN A 107 -4.70 -12.68 8.95
C ASN A 107 -5.46 -13.33 10.11
N GLY A 108 -5.77 -12.56 11.17
CA GLY A 108 -6.47 -13.04 12.36
C GLY A 108 -5.56 -13.57 13.48
N THR A 109 -4.24 -13.58 13.33
CA THR A 109 -3.35 -14.11 14.39
C THR A 109 -2.93 -13.07 15.43
N SER A 110 -2.44 -11.90 14.99
CA SER A 110 -1.89 -10.85 15.87
C SER A 110 -2.50 -9.47 15.63
N SER A 111 -3.37 -9.40 14.63
CA SER A 111 -4.39 -8.38 14.34
C SER A 111 -5.56 -9.12 13.66
N GLY A 112 -6.72 -8.48 13.55
CA GLY A 112 -7.92 -9.07 12.96
C GLY A 112 -7.70 -9.54 11.51
N ASP A 113 -8.48 -10.53 11.08
CA ASP A 113 -8.43 -11.00 9.69
C ASP A 113 -9.02 -9.93 8.74
N GLY A 114 -8.20 -9.44 7.82
CA GLY A 114 -8.51 -8.28 6.99
C GLY A 114 -8.34 -6.92 7.69
N GLU A 115 -7.82 -6.88 8.92
CA GLU A 115 -7.56 -5.61 9.61
C GLU A 115 -6.43 -4.84 8.90
N VAL A 116 -6.71 -3.59 8.51
CA VAL A 116 -5.73 -2.71 7.86
C VAL A 116 -4.99 -1.87 8.89
N GLU A 117 -3.71 -2.15 9.07
CA GLU A 117 -2.79 -1.38 9.92
C GLU A 117 -1.96 -0.41 9.07
N ILE A 118 -1.98 0.88 9.43
CA ILE A 118 -1.23 1.93 8.72
C ILE A 118 0.16 2.07 9.33
N GLY A 119 1.20 2.00 8.49
CA GLY A 119 2.59 2.22 8.88
C GLY A 119 2.98 3.69 9.06
N SER A 120 4.11 3.94 9.72
CA SER A 120 4.65 5.31 9.89
C SER A 120 5.02 5.97 8.55
N ARG A 121 5.41 5.16 7.54
CA ARG A 121 5.80 5.63 6.21
C ARG A 121 4.69 6.33 5.47
N TRP A 122 3.47 5.81 5.55
CA TRP A 122 2.30 6.48 5.00
C TRP A 122 2.02 7.80 5.72
N ARG A 123 1.97 7.80 7.06
CA ARG A 123 1.66 9.03 7.81
C ARG A 123 2.66 10.15 7.56
N ARG A 124 3.95 9.81 7.45
CA ARG A 124 5.05 10.75 7.20
C ARG A 124 5.30 11.02 5.71
N GLN A 125 4.62 10.29 4.82
CA GLN A 125 4.85 10.31 3.38
C GLN A 125 6.35 10.16 3.03
N ILE A 126 7.01 9.14 3.58
CA ILE A 126 8.41 8.80 3.26
C ILE A 126 8.47 7.58 2.35
N ASN A 127 9.61 7.38 1.68
CA ASN A 127 9.86 6.23 0.82
C ASN A 127 9.62 4.91 1.56
N GLY A 128 9.32 3.85 0.82
CA GLY A 128 9.28 2.47 1.29
C GLY A 128 10.64 1.93 1.72
N GLY A 129 10.65 0.70 2.23
CA GLY A 129 11.84 -0.14 2.31
C GLY A 129 11.52 -1.59 1.96
N HIS A 130 10.56 -1.77 1.03
CA HIS A 130 9.87 -3.04 0.77
C HIS A 130 10.31 -3.71 -0.53
N VAL A 131 11.01 -2.98 -1.41
CA VAL A 131 11.64 -3.52 -2.63
C VAL A 131 13.14 -3.22 -2.61
N HIS A 132 13.91 -3.86 -3.50
CA HIS A 132 15.37 -3.67 -3.53
C HIS A 132 15.79 -2.28 -4.02
N SER A 133 15.03 -1.66 -4.93
CA SER A 133 15.40 -0.39 -5.56
C SER A 133 14.95 0.82 -4.75
N ASP A 134 15.87 1.73 -4.42
CA ASP A 134 15.57 3.00 -3.75
C ASP A 134 14.63 3.88 -4.56
N TYR A 135 14.81 3.90 -5.89
CA TYR A 135 13.90 4.61 -6.80
C TYR A 135 12.47 4.07 -6.69
N LEU A 136 12.31 2.74 -6.74
CA LEU A 136 10.98 2.13 -6.61
C LEU A 136 10.40 2.34 -5.21
N ASN A 137 11.21 2.25 -4.15
CA ASN A 137 10.78 2.60 -2.80
C ASN A 137 10.28 4.06 -2.71
N ASN A 138 10.82 4.98 -3.51
CA ASN A 138 10.40 6.38 -3.52
C ASN A 138 9.01 6.61 -4.14
N ILE A 139 8.65 5.80 -5.14
CA ILE A 139 7.42 5.99 -5.96
C ILE A 139 6.38 4.88 -5.78
N ALA A 140 6.66 3.82 -5.02
CA ALA A 140 5.77 2.69 -4.85
C ALA A 140 5.25 2.55 -3.41
N LEU A 141 3.93 2.46 -3.28
CA LEU A 141 3.28 2.04 -2.04
C LEU A 141 3.47 0.53 -1.85
N GLY A 142 3.62 0.11 -0.60
CA GLY A 142 3.85 -1.28 -0.24
C GLY A 142 2.78 -1.75 0.72
N ILE A 143 2.03 -2.78 0.33
CA ILE A 143 0.99 -3.42 1.13
C ILE A 143 1.45 -4.85 1.45
N CYS A 144 1.58 -5.19 2.73
CA CYS A 144 1.99 -6.52 3.17
C CYS A 144 0.82 -7.28 3.78
N LEU A 145 0.50 -8.46 3.25
CA LEU A 145 -0.47 -9.38 3.83
C LEU A 145 0.29 -10.34 4.75
N VAL A 146 -0.16 -10.48 6.00
CA VAL A 146 0.46 -11.40 6.96
C VAL A 146 0.25 -12.84 6.47
N GLY A 147 1.34 -13.57 6.23
CA GLY A 147 1.30 -14.93 5.73
C GLY A 147 2.60 -15.38 5.05
N ASP A 148 2.77 -16.69 4.93
CA ASP A 148 3.75 -17.34 4.06
C ASP A 148 2.99 -17.98 2.89
N PHE A 149 2.80 -17.20 1.81
CA PHE A 149 2.04 -17.67 0.66
C PHE A 149 2.84 -18.47 -0.36
N ASN A 150 4.01 -18.98 0.00
CA ASN A 150 4.57 -20.15 -0.68
C ASN A 150 3.91 -21.45 -0.20
N ARG A 151 3.30 -21.43 1.00
CA ARG A 151 2.71 -22.62 1.63
C ARG A 151 1.19 -22.62 1.64
N THR A 152 0.57 -21.46 1.83
CA THR A 152 -0.89 -21.32 1.93
C THR A 152 -1.39 -20.15 1.09
N GLN A 153 -2.70 -20.08 0.82
CA GLN A 153 -3.26 -18.88 0.21
C GLN A 153 -3.53 -17.80 1.27
N PRO A 154 -3.61 -16.51 0.88
CA PRO A 154 -4.22 -15.48 1.73
C PRO A 154 -5.67 -15.82 2.07
N THR A 155 -6.18 -15.29 3.19
CA THR A 155 -7.60 -15.42 3.51
C THR A 155 -8.44 -14.60 2.52
N ALA A 156 -9.72 -14.95 2.37
CA ALA A 156 -10.65 -14.14 1.58
C ALA A 156 -10.77 -12.71 2.13
N ALA A 157 -10.82 -12.55 3.46
CA ALA A 157 -10.87 -11.25 4.10
C ALA A 157 -9.63 -10.39 3.83
N GLN A 158 -8.43 -10.99 3.76
CA GLN A 158 -7.21 -10.28 3.38
C GLN A 158 -7.28 -9.75 1.94
N LEU A 159 -7.76 -10.57 0.99
CA LEU A 159 -7.89 -10.16 -0.41
C LEU A 159 -8.94 -9.07 -0.59
N ASP A 160 -10.09 -9.20 0.07
CA ASP A 160 -11.16 -8.19 0.03
C ASP A 160 -10.72 -6.87 0.67
N ALA A 161 -10.05 -6.93 1.83
CA ALA A 161 -9.48 -5.75 2.49
C ALA A 161 -8.41 -5.07 1.63
N CYS A 162 -7.55 -5.86 0.98
CA CYS A 162 -6.51 -5.35 0.09
C CYS A 162 -7.12 -4.65 -1.14
N GLU A 163 -8.16 -5.23 -1.74
CA GLU A 163 -8.87 -4.64 -2.86
C GLU A 163 -9.55 -3.32 -2.47
N GLU A 164 -10.24 -3.30 -1.32
CA GLU A 164 -10.88 -2.10 -0.78
C GLU A 164 -9.86 -0.99 -0.50
N LEU A 165 -8.72 -1.33 0.12
CA LEU A 165 -7.61 -0.42 0.38
C LEU A 165 -7.01 0.12 -0.93
N ILE A 166 -6.72 -0.73 -1.92
CA ILE A 166 -6.16 -0.32 -3.20
C ILE A 166 -7.07 0.68 -3.92
N ARG A 167 -8.38 0.40 -3.97
CA ARG A 167 -9.35 1.31 -4.59
C ARG A 167 -9.37 2.66 -3.88
N TYR A 168 -9.35 2.66 -2.54
CA TYR A 168 -9.31 3.90 -1.79
C TYR A 168 -8.00 4.67 -1.99
N LEU A 169 -6.87 3.97 -2.08
CA LEU A 169 -5.57 4.58 -2.38
C LEU A 169 -5.51 5.17 -3.79
N ARG A 170 -6.11 4.53 -4.80
CA ARG A 170 -6.22 5.12 -6.16
C ARG A 170 -7.02 6.42 -6.14
N ILE A 171 -8.09 6.48 -5.37
CA ILE A 171 -8.85 7.73 -5.17
C ILE A 171 -7.97 8.77 -4.44
N ARG A 172 -7.29 8.38 -3.37
CA ARG A 172 -6.48 9.29 -2.55
C ARG A 172 -5.26 9.84 -3.29
N CYS A 173 -4.57 9.00 -4.06
CA CYS A 173 -3.30 9.35 -4.70
C CYS A 173 -3.46 9.87 -6.13
N GLY A 174 -4.66 9.81 -6.70
CA GLY A 174 -4.93 10.24 -8.06
C GLY A 174 -4.39 9.27 -9.11
N LYS A 175 -3.95 9.82 -10.24
CA LYS A 175 -3.50 9.05 -11.42
C LYS A 175 -1.98 8.97 -11.48
N ALA A 176 -1.47 7.84 -11.95
CA ALA A 176 -0.09 7.69 -12.39
C ALA A 176 -0.06 7.85 -13.91
N ASP A 177 0.56 8.93 -14.39
CA ASP A 177 0.76 9.20 -15.82
C ASP A 177 -0.55 9.13 -16.64
N GLY A 178 -1.59 9.75 -16.08
CA GLY A 178 -2.93 9.80 -16.67
C GLY A 178 -3.78 8.52 -16.51
N ARG A 179 -3.23 7.46 -15.88
CA ARG A 179 -3.90 6.17 -15.70
C ARG A 179 -4.07 5.83 -14.22
N ASP A 180 -4.88 4.81 -13.96
CA ASP A 180 -4.96 4.22 -12.62
C ASP A 180 -3.58 3.72 -12.18
N ILE A 181 -3.27 3.88 -10.90
CA ILE A 181 -1.99 3.39 -10.34
C ILE A 181 -1.92 1.87 -10.52
N PRO A 182 -0.96 1.34 -11.30
CA PRO A 182 -0.81 -0.10 -11.50
C PRO A 182 -0.53 -0.84 -10.18
N VAL A 183 -1.09 -2.04 -10.05
CA VAL A 183 -0.90 -2.93 -8.91
C VAL A 183 -0.07 -4.12 -9.37
N ARG A 184 1.02 -4.42 -8.65
CA ARG A 184 1.96 -5.49 -9.04
C ARG A 184 2.31 -6.39 -7.85
N PRO A 185 2.53 -7.69 -8.07
CA PRO A 185 3.20 -8.53 -7.08
C PRO A 185 4.69 -8.16 -7.00
N HIS A 186 5.31 -8.29 -5.82
CA HIS A 186 6.73 -7.95 -5.62
C HIS A 186 7.68 -8.67 -6.60
N ARG A 187 7.42 -9.94 -6.92
CA ARG A 187 8.23 -10.72 -7.88
C ARG A 187 8.33 -10.12 -9.28
N GLU A 188 7.37 -9.28 -9.69
CA GLU A 188 7.40 -8.60 -10.99
C GLU A 188 8.11 -7.24 -10.94
N VAL A 189 8.53 -6.77 -9.75
CA VAL A 189 9.04 -5.41 -9.55
C VAL A 189 10.56 -5.37 -9.43
N ASN A 190 11.18 -6.36 -8.80
CA ASN A 190 12.63 -6.40 -8.68
C ASN A 190 13.30 -6.84 -9.99
N PRO A 191 14.51 -6.33 -10.29
CA PRO A 191 15.28 -6.80 -11.43
C PRO A 191 15.71 -8.27 -11.23
N PRO A 192 15.96 -9.04 -12.31
CA PRO A 192 16.26 -10.48 -12.23
C PRO A 192 17.38 -10.87 -11.26
N ARG A 193 18.41 -10.02 -11.12
CA ARG A 193 19.54 -10.22 -10.18
C ARG A 193 19.14 -10.17 -8.69
N TRP A 194 17.96 -9.67 -8.37
CA TRP A 194 17.38 -9.58 -7.01
C TRP A 194 15.97 -10.17 -7.00
N SER A 195 15.82 -11.33 -7.64
CA SER A 195 14.56 -12.04 -7.69
C SER A 195 14.03 -12.36 -6.29
N THR A 196 12.71 -12.44 -6.20
CA THR A 196 12.00 -12.83 -4.99
C THR A 196 10.79 -13.66 -5.39
N ASP A 197 10.42 -14.60 -4.54
CA ASP A 197 9.17 -15.33 -4.63
C ASP A 197 7.98 -14.52 -4.10
N CYS A 198 8.18 -13.43 -3.35
CA CYS A 198 7.11 -12.61 -2.80
C CYS A 198 6.13 -12.11 -3.90
N PRO A 199 4.79 -12.17 -3.71
CA PRO A 199 4.06 -12.52 -2.48
C PRO A 199 3.89 -14.02 -2.23
N GLY A 200 4.47 -14.90 -3.04
CA GLY A 200 4.51 -16.36 -2.85
C GLY A 200 3.86 -17.12 -4.00
N ASP A 201 4.25 -18.38 -4.19
CA ASP A 201 3.78 -19.22 -5.31
C ASP A 201 2.31 -19.64 -5.21
N ALA A 202 1.78 -19.80 -3.99
CA ALA A 202 0.38 -20.10 -3.74
C ALA A 202 -0.52 -18.85 -3.76
N PHE A 203 0.04 -17.64 -3.92
CA PHE A 203 -0.77 -16.43 -4.05
C PHE A 203 -1.65 -16.50 -5.31
N PRO A 204 -2.94 -16.14 -5.25
CA PRO A 204 -3.82 -16.23 -6.41
C PRO A 204 -3.53 -15.10 -7.42
N TYR A 205 -2.56 -15.26 -8.32
CA TYR A 205 -2.13 -14.19 -9.26
C TYR A 205 -3.27 -13.67 -10.17
N VAL A 206 -4.28 -14.49 -10.44
CA VAL A 206 -5.49 -14.06 -11.17
C VAL A 206 -6.22 -12.90 -10.47
N TRP A 207 -6.07 -12.75 -9.15
CA TRP A 207 -6.63 -11.65 -8.38
C TRP A 207 -6.11 -10.27 -8.84
N PHE A 208 -4.85 -10.18 -9.29
CA PHE A 208 -4.29 -8.91 -9.80
C PHE A 208 -5.00 -8.41 -11.06
N ARG A 209 -5.68 -9.27 -11.82
CA ARG A 209 -6.44 -8.87 -13.03
C ARG A 209 -7.59 -7.91 -12.73
N ARG A 210 -8.01 -7.78 -11.46
CA ARG A 210 -9.02 -6.81 -11.01
C ARG A 210 -8.57 -5.35 -11.15
N PHE A 211 -7.29 -5.11 -11.38
CA PHE A 211 -6.67 -3.78 -11.37
C PHE A 211 -6.09 -3.35 -12.71
N ASN A 212 -6.26 -4.17 -13.75
CA ASN A 212 -5.81 -3.94 -15.13
C ASN A 212 -6.89 -3.29 -15.98
#